data_AF-A0A8H4XSM5-F1
#
_entry.id   AF-A0A8H4XSM5-F1
#
_cell.length_a   1.000
_cell.length_b   1.000
_cell.length_c   1.000
_cell.angle_alpha   90.00
_cell.angle_beta   90.00
_cell.angle_gamma   90.00
#
_symmetry.space_group_name_H-M   'P 1'
#
loop_
_entity.id
_entity.type
_entity.pdbx_description
1 polymer ?
#
loop_
_entity_poly.entity_id
_entity_poly.type
_entity_poly.pdbx_seq_one_letter_code
_entity_poly.pdbx_strand_id
1 'polypeptide(L)'
;MVTSTFANYNLSPSTLDEISNSLQAEPERLRDFLLTFYHRESKPDCNQAYMSALTLTLGYFIGGFIPLIPYFIADKVYTAFVASVIVMAITLFAFGYVKTCIVMGWKGGVNIRAGVIGGIQMCVVGGLAAGAAVALVKLINGEGSV
;
A
#
# COMPACT_ATOMS: atom_id res chain seq x y z
N MET A 1 32.41 -0.15 5.36
CA MET A 1 31.05 0.42 5.24
C MET A 1 31.07 1.74 4.47
N VAL A 2 31.86 2.73 4.89
CA VAL A 2 32.02 4.01 4.16
C VAL A 2 32.76 3.82 2.82
N THR A 3 33.89 3.12 2.82
CA THR A 3 34.68 2.77 1.61
C THR A 3 33.86 2.00 0.55
N SER A 4 32.89 1.19 0.96
CA SER A 4 32.00 0.43 0.09
C SER A 4 31.02 1.33 -0.69
N THR A 5 30.63 2.47 -0.11
CA THR A 5 29.73 3.46 -0.74
C THR A 5 30.44 4.18 -1.89
N PHE A 6 31.74 4.40 -1.72
CA PHE A 6 32.59 5.09 -2.69
C PHE A 6 33.30 4.16 -3.68
N ALA A 7 33.10 2.84 -3.61
CA ALA A 7 33.76 1.89 -4.50
C ALA A 7 33.44 2.09 -6.00
N ASN A 8 32.30 2.72 -6.32
CA ASN A 8 31.92 3.10 -7.69
C ASN A 8 32.49 4.46 -8.13
N TYR A 9 33.08 5.22 -7.21
CA TYR A 9 33.75 6.48 -7.51
C TYR A 9 35.26 6.21 -7.51
N ASN A 10 35.92 6.46 -8.63
CA ASN A 10 37.32 6.10 -8.89
C ASN A 10 38.29 7.00 -8.08
N LEU A 11 38.19 6.95 -6.76
CA LEU A 11 38.92 7.79 -5.80
C LEU A 11 40.24 7.12 -5.37
N SER A 12 41.26 7.93 -5.16
CA SER A 12 42.57 7.48 -4.65
C SER A 12 42.43 6.87 -3.25
N PRO A 13 43.15 5.77 -2.92
CA PRO A 13 43.11 5.15 -1.58
C PRO A 13 43.43 6.13 -0.45
N SER A 14 44.38 7.04 -0.67
CA SER A 14 44.77 8.07 0.30
C SER A 14 43.63 9.03 0.65
N THR A 15 42.80 9.40 -0.32
CA THR A 15 41.65 10.29 -0.13
C THR A 15 40.50 9.59 0.59
N LEU A 16 40.33 8.28 0.36
CA LEU A 16 39.32 7.48 1.07
C LEU A 16 39.64 7.33 2.56
N ASP A 17 40.91 7.15 2.91
CA ASP A 17 41.34 7.06 4.31
C ASP A 17 41.17 8.41 5.04
N GLU A 18 41.48 9.53 4.38
CA GLU A 18 41.29 10.87 4.94
C GLU A 18 39.81 11.21 5.17
N ILE A 19 38.95 10.87 4.21
CA ILE A 19 37.49 11.04 4.32
C ILE A 19 36.94 10.14 5.42
N SER A 20 37.38 8.87 5.48
CA SER A 20 36.93 7.93 6.51
C SER A 20 37.35 8.40 7.91
N ASN A 21 38.58 8.87 8.08
CA ASN A 21 39.08 9.38 9.36
C ASN A 21 38.36 10.69 9.76
N SER A 22 38.12 11.59 8.81
CA SER A 22 37.40 12.85 9.07
C SER A 22 35.92 12.61 9.41
N LEU A 23 35.27 11.62 8.77
CA LEU A 23 33.90 11.23 9.10
C LEU A 23 33.83 10.48 10.44
N GLN A 24 34.81 9.64 10.78
CA GLN A 24 34.87 8.97 12.08
C GLN A 24 35.11 9.94 13.25
N ALA A 25 35.75 11.08 13.01
CA ALA A 25 35.96 12.11 14.02
C ALA A 25 34.64 12.80 14.47
N GLU A 26 33.59 12.78 13.64
CA GLU A 26 32.29 13.36 13.95
C GLU A 26 31.14 12.33 13.76
N PRO A 27 30.81 11.55 14.81
CA PRO A 27 29.84 10.47 14.71
C PRO A 27 28.42 10.90 14.28
N GLU A 28 28.01 12.13 14.60
CA GLU A 28 26.73 12.70 14.13
C GLU A 28 26.72 12.93 12.60
N ARG A 29 27.80 13.46 12.02
CA ARG A 29 27.91 13.65 10.56
C ARG A 29 28.06 12.33 9.82
N LEU A 30 28.77 11.36 10.40
CA LEU A 30 28.83 10.00 9.87
C LEU A 30 27.44 9.33 9.84
N ARG A 31 26.64 9.49 10.89
CA ARG A 31 25.26 8.96 10.94
C ARG A 31 24.39 9.60 9.85
N ASP A 32 24.38 10.92 9.73
CA ASP A 32 23.57 11.61 8.72
C ASP A 32 24.06 11.29 7.29
N PHE A 33 25.37 11.13 7.07
CA PHE A 33 25.93 10.65 5.81
C PHE A 33 25.47 9.23 5.48
N LEU A 34 25.51 8.30 6.44
CA LEU A 34 25.05 6.92 6.23
C LEU A 34 23.54 6.85 6.01
N LEU A 35 22.72 7.59 6.75
CA LEU A 35 21.27 7.66 6.53
C LEU A 35 20.93 8.18 5.13
N THR A 36 21.62 9.24 4.70
CA THR A 36 21.34 9.90 3.42
C THR A 36 21.90 9.12 2.23
N PHE A 37 23.16 8.67 2.28
CA PHE A 37 23.85 8.06 1.15
C PHE A 37 23.77 6.53 1.14
N TYR A 38 23.76 5.88 2.30
CA TYR A 38 23.73 4.42 2.39
C TYR A 38 22.29 3.88 2.44
N HIS A 39 21.41 4.52 3.20
CA HIS A 39 20.01 4.09 3.30
C HIS A 39 19.05 4.81 2.36
N ARG A 40 19.45 5.95 1.77
CA ARG A 40 18.55 6.80 0.94
C ARG A 40 17.24 7.16 1.67
N GLU A 41 17.24 7.14 2.99
CA GLU A 41 16.06 7.45 3.79
C GLU A 41 16.08 8.93 4.16
N SER A 42 14.98 9.62 3.84
CA SER A 42 14.74 10.99 4.30
C SER A 42 14.30 10.93 5.76
N LYS A 43 14.77 11.87 6.60
CA LYS A 43 14.28 11.98 8.00
C LYS A 43 12.74 12.03 7.97
N PRO A 44 12.04 11.10 8.65
CA PRO A 44 10.58 11.06 8.61
C PRO A 44 10.02 12.30 9.30
N ASP A 45 9.27 13.11 8.56
CA ASP A 45 8.54 14.23 9.15
C ASP A 45 7.42 13.67 10.03
N CYS A 46 7.43 14.02 11.32
CA CYS A 46 6.43 13.53 12.28
C CYS A 46 5.00 13.85 11.82
N ASN A 47 4.81 14.98 11.13
CA ASN A 47 3.53 15.38 10.53
C ASN A 47 3.04 14.44 9.40
N GLN A 48 3.96 13.80 8.66
CA GLN A 48 3.63 12.85 7.61
C GLN A 48 3.00 11.57 8.16
N ALA A 49 3.44 11.13 9.35
CA ALA A 49 2.89 9.95 10.01
C ALA A 49 1.41 10.14 10.38
N TYR A 50 1.05 11.29 10.96
CA TYR A 50 -0.33 11.61 11.30
C TYR A 50 -1.23 11.72 10.06
N MET A 51 -0.77 12.40 9.02
CA MET A 51 -1.53 12.51 7.76
C MET A 51 -1.74 11.17 7.09
N SER A 52 -0.73 10.28 7.12
CA SER A 52 -0.84 8.92 6.58
C SER A 52 -1.84 8.09 7.37
N ALA A 53 -1.78 8.14 8.71
CA ALA A 53 -2.74 7.45 9.58
C ALA A 53 -4.17 7.93 9.33
N LEU A 54 -4.39 9.25 9.30
CA LEU A 54 -5.70 9.84 9.08
C LEU A 54 -6.28 9.44 7.72
N THR A 55 -5.47 9.52 6.65
CA THR A 55 -5.90 9.16 5.30
C THR A 55 -6.25 7.67 5.21
N LEU A 56 -5.47 6.81 5.87
CA LEU A 56 -5.72 5.38 5.94
C LEU A 56 -7.04 5.09 6.66
N THR A 57 -7.23 5.64 7.86
CA THR A 57 -8.44 5.43 8.66
C THR A 57 -9.68 5.90 7.92
N LEU A 58 -9.66 7.11 7.35
CA LEU A 58 -10.78 7.64 6.57
C LEU A 58 -11.04 6.79 5.32
N GLY A 59 -9.99 6.36 4.62
CA GLY A 59 -10.10 5.49 3.46
C GLY A 59 -10.75 4.15 3.78
N TYR A 60 -10.34 3.49 4.87
CA TYR A 60 -10.94 2.24 5.33
C TYR A 60 -12.37 2.42 5.84
N PHE A 61 -12.64 3.51 6.56
CA PHE A 61 -13.98 3.83 7.05
C PHE A 61 -14.95 4.01 5.88
N ILE A 62 -14.62 4.87 4.92
CA ILE A 62 -15.45 5.14 3.75
C ILE A 62 -15.56 3.89 2.87
N GLY A 63 -14.44 3.21 2.61
CA GLY A 63 -14.39 2.00 1.78
C GLY A 63 -15.21 0.83 2.36
N GLY A 64 -15.20 0.67 3.69
CA GLY A 64 -16.02 -0.32 4.39
C GLY A 64 -17.48 0.08 4.53
N PHE A 65 -17.77 1.39 4.53
CA PHE A 65 -19.14 1.90 4.65
C PHE A 65 -19.95 1.74 3.36
N ILE A 66 -19.33 1.92 2.18
CA ILE A 66 -20.02 1.84 0.89
C ILE A 66 -20.80 0.51 0.69
N PRO A 67 -20.22 -0.68 0.95
CA PRO A 67 -20.94 -1.95 0.86
C PRO A 67 -22.09 -2.11 1.87
N LEU A 68 -22.11 -1.34 2.96
CA LEU A 68 -23.15 -1.43 3.98
C LEU A 68 -24.39 -0.60 3.62
N ILE A 69 -24.27 0.39 2.73
CA ILE A 69 -25.37 1.26 2.32
C ILE A 69 -26.64 0.48 1.90
N PRO A 70 -26.56 -0.59 1.08
CA PRO A 70 -27.74 -1.34 0.65
C PRO A 70 -28.53 -1.99 1.81
N TYR A 71 -27.87 -2.29 2.93
CA TYR A 71 -28.54 -2.85 4.11
C TYR A 71 -29.42 -1.85 4.86
N PHE A 72 -29.16 -0.55 4.73
CA PHE A 72 -30.01 0.48 5.35
C PHE A 72 -31.31 0.72 4.57
N ILE A 73 -31.36 0.35 3.29
CA ILE A 73 -32.44 0.72 2.37
C ILE A 73 -33.35 -0.48 2.08
N ALA A 74 -32.82 -1.70 2.08
CA ALA A 74 -33.57 -2.89 1.69
C ALA A 74 -34.21 -3.61 2.88
N ASP A 75 -35.52 -3.85 2.81
CA ASP A 75 -36.29 -4.55 3.85
C ASP A 75 -35.95 -6.04 3.96
N LYS A 76 -35.43 -6.64 2.89
CA LYS A 76 -35.09 -8.07 2.82
C LYS A 76 -33.58 -8.26 2.86
N VAL A 77 -33.11 -8.99 3.87
CA VAL A 77 -31.68 -9.28 4.10
C VAL A 77 -31.00 -9.91 2.89
N TYR A 78 -31.66 -10.87 2.22
CA TYR A 78 -31.09 -11.52 1.04
C TYR A 78 -30.92 -10.56 -0.14
N THR A 79 -31.92 -9.70 -0.38
CA THR A 79 -31.85 -8.67 -1.43
C THR A 79 -30.77 -7.63 -1.11
N ALA A 80 -30.66 -7.21 0.15
CA ALA A 80 -29.62 -6.32 0.63
C ALA A 80 -28.21 -6.91 0.44
N PHE A 81 -28.05 -8.21 0.72
CA PHE A 81 -26.78 -8.92 0.54
C PHE A 81 -26.32 -8.93 -0.92
N VAL A 82 -27.20 -9.31 -1.86
CA VAL A 82 -26.85 -9.33 -3.29
C VAL A 82 -26.50 -7.92 -3.78
N ALA A 83 -27.28 -6.92 -3.38
CA ALA A 83 -26.99 -5.52 -3.72
C ALA A 83 -25.62 -5.06 -3.16
N SER A 84 -25.31 -5.43 -1.91
CA SER A 84 -24.03 -5.15 -1.26
C SER A 84 -22.84 -5.79 -1.99
N VAL A 85 -22.96 -7.04 -2.45
CA VAL A 85 -21.91 -7.72 -3.23
C VAL A 85 -21.65 -7.00 -4.55
N ILE A 86 -22.70 -6.57 -5.25
CA ILE A 86 -22.57 -5.82 -6.51
C ILE A 86 -21.90 -4.47 -6.26
N VAL A 87 -22.35 -3.73 -5.25
CA VAL A 87 -21.77 -2.43 -4.86
C VAL A 87 -20.30 -2.59 -4.47
N MET A 88 -19.95 -3.64 -3.71
CA MET A 88 -18.57 -3.95 -3.35
C MET A 88 -17.71 -4.24 -4.59
N ALA A 89 -18.20 -5.05 -5.54
CA ALA A 89 -17.47 -5.36 -6.77
C ALA A 89 -17.19 -4.10 -7.61
N ILE A 90 -18.19 -3.22 -7.76
CA ILE A 90 -18.03 -1.94 -8.47
C ILE A 90 -17.02 -1.06 -7.74
N THR A 91 -17.09 -1.00 -6.41
CA THR A 91 -16.19 -0.18 -5.58
C THR A 91 -14.74 -0.66 -5.70
N LEU A 92 -14.50 -1.98 -5.63
CA LEU A 92 -13.16 -2.56 -5.81
C LEU A 92 -12.61 -2.30 -7.21
N PHE A 93 -13.44 -2.45 -8.24
CA PHE A 93 -13.04 -2.18 -9.61
C PHE A 93 -12.65 -0.70 -9.79
N ALA A 94 -13.51 0.21 -9.33
CA ALA A 94 -13.25 1.65 -9.41
C ALA A 94 -11.98 2.03 -8.63
N PHE A 95 -11.78 1.47 -7.44
CA PHE A 95 -10.58 1.72 -6.63
C PHE A 95 -9.30 1.24 -7.34
N GLY A 96 -9.32 0.01 -7.88
CA GLY A 96 -8.19 -0.54 -8.64
C GLY A 96 -7.89 0.24 -9.92
N TYR A 97 -8.93 0.70 -10.62
CA TYR A 97 -8.81 1.55 -11.80
C TYR A 97 -8.20 2.90 -11.46
N VAL A 98 -8.78 3.62 -10.49
CA VAL A 98 -8.33 4.96 -10.07
C VAL A 98 -6.89 4.90 -9.55
N LYS A 99 -6.55 3.92 -8.71
CA LYS A 99 -5.18 3.70 -8.23
C LYS A 99 -4.20 3.56 -9.39
N THR A 100 -4.53 2.72 -10.36
CA THR A 100 -3.65 2.47 -11.52
C THR A 100 -3.53 3.71 -12.42
N CYS A 101 -4.62 4.44 -12.61
CA CYS A 101 -4.66 5.67 -13.38
C CYS A 101 -3.87 6.81 -12.72
N ILE A 102 -3.85 6.90 -11.38
CA ILE A 102 -3.02 7.86 -10.64
C ILE A 102 -1.52 7.54 -10.85
N VAL A 103 -1.14 6.27 -10.85
CA VAL A 103 0.27 5.85 -10.99
C VAL A 103 0.78 5.95 -12.43
N MET A 104 -0.01 5.51 -13.41
CA MET A 104 0.42 5.44 -14.82
C MET A 104 0.03 6.68 -15.64
N GLY A 105 -0.81 7.55 -15.10
CA GLY A 105 -1.33 8.74 -15.78
C GLY A 105 -2.57 8.48 -16.64
N TRP A 106 -3.40 9.51 -16.81
CA TRP A 106 -4.72 9.43 -17.48
C TRP A 106 -4.68 9.44 -19.02
N LYS A 107 -3.54 9.72 -19.65
CA LYS A 107 -3.46 9.91 -21.11
C LYS A 107 -2.84 8.69 -21.80
N GLY A 108 -3.67 7.94 -22.54
CA GLY A 108 -3.26 6.88 -23.46
C GLY A 108 -4.17 5.65 -23.38
N GLY A 109 -4.54 5.08 -24.54
CA GLY A 109 -5.38 3.86 -24.60
C GLY A 109 -4.73 2.65 -23.92
N VAL A 110 -3.40 2.61 -23.87
CA VAL A 110 -2.62 1.59 -23.12
C VAL A 110 -2.81 1.76 -21.61
N ASN A 111 -2.87 2.99 -21.11
CA ASN A 111 -3.05 3.28 -19.69
C ASN A 111 -4.47 2.97 -19.21
N ILE A 112 -5.48 3.16 -20.07
CA ILE A 112 -6.86 2.75 -19.78
C ILE A 112 -6.94 1.23 -19.65
N ARG A 113 -6.28 0.47 -20.54
CA ARG A 113 -6.21 -0.99 -20.44
C ARG A 113 -5.52 -1.44 -19.17
N ALA A 114 -4.40 -0.82 -18.81
CA ALA A 114 -3.72 -1.11 -17.55
C ALA A 114 -4.61 -0.80 -16.34
N GLY A 115 -5.38 0.30 -16.38
CA GLY A 115 -6.37 0.64 -15.36
C GLY A 115 -7.46 -0.42 -15.20
N VAL A 116 -8.04 -0.90 -16.31
CA VAL A 116 -9.04 -1.97 -16.28
C VAL A 116 -8.45 -3.26 -15.72
N ILE A 117 -7.23 -3.62 -16.11
CA ILE A 117 -6.54 -4.80 -15.57
C ILE A 117 -6.32 -4.66 -14.06
N GLY A 118 -5.89 -3.48 -13.59
CA GLY A 118 -5.75 -3.20 -12.17
C GLY A 118 -7.07 -3.28 -11.39
N GLY A 119 -8.17 -2.81 -11.98
CA GLY A 119 -9.52 -2.97 -11.43
C GLY A 119 -9.94 -4.44 -11.31
N ILE A 120 -9.74 -5.23 -12.38
CA ILE A 120 -10.05 -6.67 -12.39
C ILE A 120 -9.20 -7.39 -11.33
N GLN A 121 -7.91 -7.11 -11.25
CA GLN A 121 -7.02 -7.71 -10.25
C GLN A 121 -7.52 -7.43 -8.83
N MET A 122 -7.98 -6.21 -8.57
CA MET A 122 -8.50 -5.85 -7.25
C MET A 122 -9.80 -6.58 -6.91
N CYS A 123 -10.70 -6.77 -7.89
CA CYS A 123 -11.90 -7.58 -7.72
C CYS A 123 -11.56 -9.06 -7.46
N VAL A 124 -10.58 -9.64 -8.16
CA VAL A 124 -10.16 -11.03 -7.96
C VAL A 124 -9.57 -11.21 -6.56
N VAL A 125 -8.66 -10.34 -6.14
CA VAL A 125 -8.06 -10.40 -4.80
C VAL A 125 -9.13 -10.21 -3.72
N GLY A 126 -10.03 -9.23 -3.87
CA GLY A 126 -11.13 -9.01 -2.94
C GLY A 126 -12.11 -10.19 -2.88
N GLY A 127 -12.43 -10.79 -4.02
CA GLY A 127 -13.27 -11.98 -4.11
C GLY A 127 -12.63 -13.20 -3.45
N LEU A 128 -11.33 -13.42 -3.65
CA LEU A 128 -10.59 -14.48 -2.97
C LEU A 128 -10.55 -14.27 -1.45
N ALA A 129 -10.33 -13.04 -0.99
CA ALA A 129 -10.35 -12.71 0.43
C ALA A 129 -11.73 -12.96 1.05
N ALA A 130 -12.81 -12.52 0.38
CA ALA A 130 -14.18 -12.77 0.83
C ALA A 130 -14.51 -14.27 0.84
N GLY A 131 -14.10 -15.01 -0.19
CA GLY A 131 -14.25 -16.46 -0.26
C GLY A 131 -13.50 -17.18 0.87
N ALA A 132 -12.27 -16.75 1.17
CA ALA A 132 -11.49 -17.28 2.30
C ALA A 132 -12.16 -17.00 3.64
N ALA A 133 -12.71 -15.79 3.85
CA ALA A 133 -13.45 -15.45 5.06
C ALA A 133 -14.70 -16.33 5.24
N VAL A 134 -15.48 -16.53 4.17
CA VAL A 134 -16.65 -17.42 4.20
C VAL A 134 -16.25 -18.88 4.44
N ALA A 135 -15.17 -19.35 3.83
CA ALA A 135 -14.65 -20.70 4.04
C ALA A 135 -14.22 -20.90 5.49
N LEU A 136 -13.51 -19.94 6.09
CA LEU A 136 -13.08 -19.99 7.48
C LEU A 136 -14.28 -20.06 8.44
N VAL A 137 -15.30 -19.22 8.24
CA VAL A 137 -16.53 -19.26 9.06
C VAL A 137 -17.25 -20.60 8.93
N LYS A 138 -17.31 -21.18 7.72
CA LYS A 138 -17.91 -22.50 7.49
C LYS A 138 -17.13 -23.62 8.18
N LEU A 139 -15.80 -23.56 8.20
CA LEU A 139 -14.96 -24.55 8.89
C LEU A 139 -15.17 -24.48 10.40
N ILE A 140 -15.12 -23.27 10.98
CA ILE A 140 -15.33 -23.05 12.42
C ILE A 140 -16.73 -23.51 12.84
N ASN A 141 -17.76 -23.14 12.09
CA ASN A 141 -19.13 -23.54 12.40
C ASN A 141 -19.39 -25.02 12.14
N GLY A 142 -18.67 -25.64 11.19
CA GLY A 142 -18.73 -27.07 10.91
C GLY A 142 -18.12 -27.94 12.02
N GLU A 143 -17.22 -27.41 12.83
CA GLU A 143 -16.68 -28.06 14.03
C GLU A 143 -17.61 -27.90 15.27
N GLY A 144 -18.62 -27.04 15.20
CA GLY A 144 -19.53 -26.71 16.30
C GLY A 144 -20.91 -27.38 16.26
N SER A 145 -21.15 -28.32 15.34
CA SER A 145 -22.38 -29.11 15.29
C SER A 145 -22.21 -30.49 15.93
N VAL A 146 -22.31 -30.53 17.26
CA VAL A 146 -22.74 -31.70 18.07
C VAL A 146 -23.94 -31.29 18.92
#